data_AF-A0A8C4KKK1-F1
#
_entry.id   AF-A0A8C4KKK1-F1
#
_cell.length_a   1.000
_cell.length_b   1.000
_cell.length_c   1.000
_cell.angle_alpha   90.00
_cell.angle_beta   90.00
_cell.angle_gamma   90.00
#
_symmetry.space_group_name_H-M   'P 1'
#
loop_
_entity.id
_entity.type
_entity.pdbx_description
1 polymer ?
#
loop_
_entity_poly.entity_id
_entity_poly.type
_entity_poly.pdbx_seq_one_letter_code
_entity_poly.pdbx_strand_id
1 'polypeptide(L)'
;PITAWLGSESANPLAGQDGPANPSPGRAPAPAASCPDPAVLDMLRRFDLSWEYGPCTGITRLQRWERAQALGLSPPAPVRDALLEHQDDPAVTYSLWHEYPL
;
A
#
# COMPACT_ATOMS: atom_id res chain seq x y z
N PRO A 1 -37.80 -29.49 -30.90
CA PRO A 1 -36.70 -29.77 -31.86
C PRO A 1 -35.39 -29.81 -31.06
N ILE A 2 -34.76 -30.98 -31.01
CA ILE A 2 -33.59 -31.26 -30.17
C ILE A 2 -32.37 -31.07 -31.06
N THR A 3 -31.56 -30.04 -30.79
CA THR A 3 -30.29 -29.84 -31.49
C THR A 3 -29.18 -30.48 -30.67
N ALA A 4 -28.60 -31.53 -31.22
CA ALA A 4 -27.40 -32.18 -30.70
C ALA A 4 -26.18 -31.25 -30.84
N TRP A 5 -25.35 -31.18 -29.81
CA TRP A 5 -23.97 -30.74 -29.90
C TRP A 5 -23.09 -31.81 -29.24
N LEU A 6 -22.31 -32.47 -30.09
CA LEU A 6 -21.39 -33.55 -29.78
C LEU A 6 -20.15 -32.97 -29.10
N GLY A 7 -19.93 -33.27 -27.82
CA GLY A 7 -18.68 -33.01 -27.14
C GLY A 7 -17.64 -34.05 -27.54
N SER A 8 -16.56 -33.63 -28.20
CA SER A 8 -15.39 -34.47 -28.42
C SER A 8 -14.56 -34.54 -27.14
N GLU A 9 -14.52 -35.71 -26.53
CA GLU A 9 -13.40 -36.12 -25.67
C GLU A 9 -12.19 -36.39 -26.57
N SER A 10 -11.04 -35.84 -26.20
CA SER A 10 -9.74 -36.37 -26.61
C SER A 10 -8.92 -36.63 -25.36
N ALA A 11 -8.87 -37.90 -24.99
CA ALA A 11 -7.85 -38.46 -24.13
C ALA A 11 -6.52 -38.52 -24.88
N ASN A 12 -5.41 -38.21 -24.21
CA ASN A 12 -4.13 -38.90 -24.42
C ASN A 12 -3.20 -38.70 -23.19
N PRO A 13 -2.20 -39.58 -22.97
CA PRO A 13 -2.00 -40.22 -21.68
C PRO A 13 -0.64 -39.84 -21.05
N LEU A 14 -0.41 -40.45 -19.89
CA LEU A 14 0.73 -40.34 -18.99
C LEU A 14 2.11 -40.70 -19.58
N ALA A 15 3.14 -40.17 -18.89
CA ALA A 15 4.56 -40.56 -18.82
C ALA A 15 5.47 -40.01 -19.94
N GLY A 16 6.58 -39.33 -19.67
CA GLY A 16 7.35 -39.08 -18.45
C GLY A 16 8.82 -39.04 -18.87
N GLN A 17 9.54 -37.92 -18.68
CA GLN A 17 11.00 -37.85 -18.81
C GLN A 17 11.54 -36.79 -17.85
N ASP A 18 12.15 -37.27 -16.77
CA ASP A 18 13.02 -36.52 -15.86
C ASP A 18 14.18 -35.87 -16.62
N GLY A 19 14.45 -34.60 -16.32
CA GLY A 19 15.65 -33.87 -16.75
C GLY A 19 16.09 -32.88 -15.65
N PRO A 20 17.40 -32.78 -15.34
CA PRO A 20 17.87 -32.10 -14.15
C PRO A 20 17.80 -30.57 -14.24
N ALA A 21 17.65 -29.98 -13.06
CA ALA A 21 17.52 -28.56 -12.76
C ALA A 21 18.40 -27.61 -13.59
N ASN A 22 17.78 -26.52 -14.05
CA ASN A 22 18.48 -25.27 -14.25
C ASN A 22 17.85 -24.21 -13.33
N PRO A 23 18.57 -23.70 -12.31
CA PRO A 23 18.10 -22.57 -11.53
C PRO A 23 18.21 -21.31 -12.36
N SER A 24 17.09 -20.81 -12.88
CA SER A 24 17.03 -19.46 -13.47
C SER A 24 17.50 -18.42 -12.44
N PRO A 25 18.61 -17.69 -12.67
CA PRO A 25 19.02 -16.59 -11.81
C PRO A 25 18.29 -15.34 -12.30
N GLY A 26 17.02 -15.18 -11.91
CA GLY A 26 16.18 -14.14 -12.50
C GLY A 26 14.97 -13.71 -11.68
N ARG A 27 14.93 -14.07 -10.39
CA ARG A 27 13.95 -13.51 -9.46
C ARG A 27 14.73 -12.84 -8.34
N ALA A 28 15.09 -11.57 -8.55
CA ALA A 28 15.26 -10.70 -7.40
C ALA A 28 13.99 -10.84 -6.55
N PRO A 29 14.08 -10.97 -5.21
CA PRO A 29 12.88 -10.98 -4.39
C PRO A 29 12.13 -9.69 -4.73
N ALA A 30 10.87 -9.82 -5.17
CA ALA A 30 9.95 -8.68 -5.16
C ALA A 30 10.09 -8.04 -3.77
N PRO A 31 10.22 -6.70 -3.65
CA PRO A 31 10.40 -6.10 -2.34
C PRO A 31 9.23 -6.58 -1.50
N ALA A 32 9.55 -7.30 -0.42
CA ALA A 32 8.59 -7.69 0.58
C ALA A 32 7.74 -6.45 0.86
N ALA A 33 6.42 -6.59 0.88
CA ALA A 33 5.51 -5.52 1.27
C ALA A 33 6.11 -4.81 2.49
N SER A 34 6.70 -3.64 2.26
CA SER A 34 7.45 -2.93 3.29
C SER A 34 6.40 -2.39 4.25
N CYS A 35 6.13 -3.14 5.31
CA CYS A 35 5.38 -2.60 6.43
C CYS A 35 6.16 -1.35 6.90
N PRO A 36 5.53 -0.16 6.90
CA PRO A 36 6.20 1.04 7.36
C PRO A 36 6.65 0.84 8.81
N ASP A 37 7.79 1.43 9.16
CA ASP A 37 8.37 1.30 10.51
C ASP A 37 7.31 1.68 11.56
N PRO A 38 7.06 0.83 12.59
CA PRO A 38 6.12 1.16 13.65
C PRO A 38 6.39 2.50 14.33
N ALA A 39 7.65 2.95 14.41
CA ALA A 39 8.00 4.25 14.95
C ALA A 39 7.50 5.42 14.07
N VAL A 40 7.57 5.27 12.74
CA VAL A 40 7.01 6.24 11.78
C VAL A 40 5.51 6.30 11.93
N LEU A 41 4.83 5.14 12.00
CA LEU A 41 3.38 5.09 12.20
C LEU A 41 2.97 5.77 13.51
N ASP A 42 3.68 5.54 14.61
CA ASP A 42 3.36 6.20 15.89
C ASP A 42 3.54 7.72 15.84
N MET A 43 4.57 8.19 15.14
CA MET A 43 4.77 9.63 14.89
C MET A 43 3.60 10.22 14.10
N LEU A 44 3.17 9.56 13.02
CA LEU A 44 2.04 10.00 12.20
C LEU A 44 0.72 9.98 12.97
N ARG A 45 0.52 9.00 13.87
CA ARG A 45 -0.63 8.98 14.79
C ARG A 45 -0.63 10.16 15.74
N ARG A 46 0.52 10.50 16.34
CA ARG A 46 0.64 11.68 17.22
C ARG A 46 0.36 12.97 16.44
N PHE A 47 0.83 13.04 15.19
CA PHE A 47 0.51 14.14 14.31
C PHE A 47 -1.00 14.25 14.10
N ASP A 48 -1.68 13.16 13.73
CA ASP A 48 -3.15 13.09 13.54
C ASP A 48 -3.94 13.59 14.76
N LEU A 49 -3.45 13.28 15.97
CA LEU A 49 -4.07 13.66 17.24
C LEU A 49 -3.71 15.08 17.73
N SER A 50 -2.69 15.73 17.17
CA SER A 50 -2.36 17.10 17.56
C SER A 50 -3.40 18.08 17.03
N TRP A 51 -4.06 18.83 17.91
CA TRP A 51 -5.06 19.83 17.53
C TRP A 51 -4.44 21.11 16.94
N GLU A 52 -3.16 21.37 17.21
CA GLU A 52 -2.50 22.64 16.88
C GLU A 52 -2.40 22.86 15.36
N TYR A 53 -2.37 21.79 14.56
CA TYR A 53 -2.27 21.81 13.09
C TYR A 53 -3.64 21.78 12.38
N GLY A 54 -4.72 21.94 13.14
CA GLY A 54 -6.10 21.92 12.63
C GLY A 54 -6.62 20.52 12.31
N PRO A 55 -7.85 20.38 11.77
CA PRO A 55 -8.49 19.09 11.57
C PRO A 55 -7.75 18.22 10.52
N CYS A 56 -7.62 16.91 10.76
CA CYS A 56 -7.02 15.96 9.81
C CYS A 56 -8.02 15.12 9.03
N THR A 57 -9.31 15.37 9.23
CA THR A 57 -10.39 14.66 8.55
C THR A 57 -10.65 15.24 7.16
N GLY A 58 -10.94 14.38 6.19
CA GLY A 58 -11.29 14.79 4.81
C GLY A 58 -10.11 15.28 3.95
N ILE A 59 -8.88 15.16 4.44
CA ILE A 59 -7.64 15.51 3.72
C ILE A 59 -6.55 14.48 4.01
N THR A 60 -5.54 14.38 3.14
CA THR A 60 -4.36 13.53 3.40
C THR A 60 -3.46 14.14 4.49
N ARG A 61 -2.59 13.32 5.09
CA ARG A 61 -1.62 13.82 6.08
C ARG A 61 -0.68 14.87 5.50
N LEU A 62 -0.27 14.72 4.23
CA LEU A 62 0.59 15.69 3.55
C LEU A 62 -0.12 17.03 3.32
N GLN A 63 -1.37 17.01 2.85
CA GLN A 63 -2.18 18.22 2.69
C GLN A 63 -2.36 18.96 4.02
N ARG A 64 -2.56 18.23 5.12
CA ARG A 64 -2.64 18.81 6.45
C ARG A 64 -1.32 19.46 6.88
N TRP A 65 -0.20 18.79 6.62
CA TRP A 65 1.13 19.29 6.92
C TRP A 65 1.41 20.60 6.16
N GLU A 66 1.14 20.63 4.85
CA GLU A 66 1.32 21.81 4.00
C GLU A 66 0.46 22.99 4.46
N ARG A 67 -0.80 22.72 4.82
CA ARG A 67 -1.70 23.75 5.37
C ARG A 67 -1.15 24.32 6.68
N ALA A 68 -0.69 23.48 7.60
CA ALA A 68 -0.11 23.93 8.85
C ALA A 68 1.17 24.77 8.62
N GLN A 69 2.00 24.35 7.65
CA GLN A 69 3.19 25.10 7.26
C GLN A 69 2.84 26.47 6.66
N ALA A 70 1.81 26.55 5.80
CA ALA A 70 1.33 27.80 5.22
C ALA A 70 0.75 28.76 6.27
N LEU A 71 0.20 28.22 7.36
CA LEU A 71 -0.28 28.99 8.52
C LEU A 71 0.85 29.40 9.49
N GLY A 72 2.10 29.00 9.24
CA GLY A 72 3.23 29.32 10.10
C GLY A 72 3.27 28.52 11.41
N LEU A 73 2.53 27.42 11.51
CA LEU A 73 2.43 26.59 12.72
C LEU A 73 3.62 25.65 12.93
N SER A 74 4.62 25.70 12.04
CA SER A 74 5.87 24.94 12.12
C SER A 74 5.67 23.43 12.39
N PRO A 75 4.91 22.71 11.53
CA PRO A 75 4.71 21.27 11.69
C PRO A 75 6.05 20.50 11.60
N PRO A 76 6.18 19.31 12.22
CA PRO A 76 7.45 18.61 12.31
C PRO A 76 7.97 18.16 10.92
N ALA A 77 9.21 18.48 10.58
CA ALA A 77 9.83 18.07 9.31
C ALA A 77 9.86 16.55 9.09
N PRO A 78 10.16 15.69 10.10
CA PRO A 78 10.17 14.24 9.91
C PRO A 78 8.83 13.66 9.44
N VAL A 79 7.71 14.32 9.80
CA VAL A 79 6.39 13.92 9.31
C VAL A 79 6.31 14.11 7.80
N ARG A 80 6.76 15.24 7.27
CA ARG A 80 6.78 15.48 5.82
C ARG A 80 7.67 14.48 5.11
N ASP A 81 8.87 14.26 5.63
CA ASP A 81 9.86 13.41 4.97
C ASP A 81 9.35 11.95 4.88
N ALA A 82 8.74 11.43 5.96
CA ALA A 82 8.06 10.12 5.95
C ALA A 82 6.90 10.04 4.95
N LEU A 83 6.12 11.13 4.80
CA LEU A 83 5.01 11.18 3.85
C LEU A 83 5.47 11.21 2.39
N LEU A 84 6.62 11.85 2.11
CA LEU A 84 7.22 11.88 0.78
C LEU A 84 7.90 10.56 0.42
N GLU A 85 8.42 9.82 1.41
CA GLU A 85 9.03 8.51 1.20
C GLU A 85 7.98 7.42 0.89
N HIS A 86 6.79 7.51 1.49
CA HIS A 86 5.75 6.48 1.41
C HIS A 86 4.42 7.00 0.84
N GLN A 87 4.48 7.68 -0.30
CA GLN A 87 3.32 8.31 -0.95
C GLN A 87 2.21 7.31 -1.32
N ASP A 88 2.62 6.10 -1.71
CA ASP A 88 1.74 5.03 -2.18
C ASP A 88 1.20 4.13 -1.05
N ASP A 89 1.60 4.36 0.20
CA ASP A 89 1.14 3.57 1.34
C ASP A 89 -0.05 4.25 2.03
N PRO A 90 -1.26 3.65 2.00
CA PRO A 90 -2.43 4.25 2.64
C PRO A 90 -2.27 4.38 4.16
N ALA A 91 -1.52 3.49 4.82
CA ALA A 91 -1.27 3.57 6.26
C ALA A 91 -0.44 4.80 6.64
N VAL A 92 0.36 5.32 5.70
CA VAL A 92 1.18 6.54 5.86
C VAL A 92 0.44 7.77 5.33
N THR A 93 -0.23 7.67 4.18
CA THR A 93 -0.84 8.82 3.50
C THR A 93 -2.14 9.32 4.14
N TYR A 94 -2.98 8.41 4.64
CA TYR A 94 -4.31 8.77 5.18
C TYR A 94 -4.33 8.89 6.70
N SER A 95 -5.16 9.81 7.21
CA SER A 95 -5.30 10.03 8.65
C SER A 95 -6.01 8.87 9.35
N LEU A 96 -5.89 8.80 10.68
CA LEU A 96 -6.54 7.80 11.52
C LEU A 96 -8.05 7.62 11.28
N TRP A 97 -8.74 8.64 10.79
CA TRP A 97 -10.19 8.65 10.62
C TRP A 97 -10.66 8.54 9.17
N HIS A 98 -9.78 8.20 8.23
CA HIS A 98 -10.14 8.18 6.80
C HIS A 98 -11.21 7.15 6.41
N GLU A 99 -11.39 6.08 7.20
CA GLU A 99 -12.41 5.05 6.98
C GLU A 99 -13.75 5.39 7.64
N TYR A 100 -13.80 6.42 8.48
CA TYR A 100 -15.04 6.82 9.15
C TYR A 100 -15.81 7.79 8.25
N PRO A 101 -17.08 7.50 7.91
CA PRO A 101 -17.92 8.45 7.21
C PRO A 101 -18.23 9.64 8.13
N LEU A 102 -18.04 10.86 7.60
CA LEU A 102 -18.26 12.13 8.28
C LEU A 102 -19.42 12.90 7.65
#